data_AF-A0A150B2M6-F1
#
_entry.id   AF-A0A150B2M6-F1
#
_cell.length_a   1.000
_cell.length_b   1.000
_cell.length_c   1.000
_cell.angle_alpha   90.00
_cell.angle_beta   90.00
_cell.angle_gamma   90.00
#
_symmetry.space_group_name_H-M   'P 1'
#
loop_
_entity.id
_entity.type
_entity.pdbx_description
1 polymer ?
#
loop_
_entity_poly.entity_id
_entity_poly.type
_entity_poly.pdbx_seq_one_letter_code
_entity_poly.pdbx_strand_id
1 'polypeptide(L)'
;MTKMGRKRNWHGVDRVFVKDFKYEIGSPESHGLSINETNFADWELELLSVSEEELYYFEEAKQIKEPIEFAIYIRYMNRLTGKAIVKSIEENTIVVKGITVLYGYRYVSPR
;
A
#
# COMPACT_ATOMS: atom_id res chain seq x y z
N MET A 1 18.83 -5.84 -28.61
CA MET A 1 19.23 -6.03 -27.19
C MET A 1 18.78 -4.83 -26.39
N THR A 2 17.69 -4.96 -25.62
CA THR A 2 17.36 -4.04 -24.53
C THR A 2 17.12 -4.91 -23.30
N LYS A 3 18.19 -5.10 -22.53
CA LYS A 3 18.15 -5.70 -21.20
C LYS A 3 17.40 -4.73 -20.29
N MET A 4 16.13 -4.98 -20.02
CA MET A 4 15.50 -4.50 -18.78
C MET A 4 14.49 -5.54 -18.32
N GLY A 5 15.01 -6.69 -17.91
CA GLY A 5 14.30 -7.55 -16.96
C GLY A 5 14.21 -6.84 -15.62
N ARG A 6 13.37 -5.80 -15.52
CA ARG A 6 12.87 -5.34 -14.22
C ARG A 6 12.04 -6.52 -13.70
N LYS A 7 12.59 -7.25 -12.73
CA LYS A 7 11.80 -8.17 -11.90
C LYS A 7 10.61 -7.35 -11.41
N ARG A 8 9.41 -7.59 -11.98
CA ARG A 8 8.16 -7.08 -11.40
C ARG A 8 8.07 -7.73 -10.02
N ASN A 9 8.43 -6.97 -9.00
CA ASN A 9 8.05 -7.29 -7.63
C ASN A 9 6.53 -7.25 -7.65
N TRP A 10 5.91 -8.44 -7.64
CA TRP A 10 4.47 -8.60 -7.84
C TRP A 10 3.77 -8.43 -6.48
N HIS A 11 4.05 -7.29 -5.85
CA HIS A 11 3.33 -6.84 -4.66
C HIS A 11 2.14 -6.01 -5.15
N GLY A 12 0.99 -6.19 -4.52
CA GLY A 12 -0.23 -5.52 -4.90
C GLY A 12 -0.97 -5.03 -3.69
N VAL A 13 -1.67 -3.91 -3.85
CA VAL A 13 -2.69 -3.52 -2.89
C VAL A 13 -3.82 -4.54 -3.01
N ASP A 14 -4.15 -5.20 -1.89
CA ASP A 14 -5.31 -6.10 -1.82
C ASP A 14 -6.54 -5.31 -1.38
N ARG A 15 -6.44 -4.61 -0.23
CA ARG A 15 -7.50 -3.72 0.26
C ARG A 15 -6.93 -2.54 1.03
N VAL A 16 -7.56 -1.38 0.92
CA VAL A 16 -7.27 -0.22 1.77
C VAL A 16 -8.55 0.28 2.40
N PHE A 17 -8.52 0.52 3.71
CA PHE A 17 -9.66 1.04 4.44
C PHE A 17 -9.32 2.40 5.08
N VAL A 18 -10.24 3.35 4.94
CA VAL A 18 -10.17 4.68 5.53
C VAL A 18 -11.41 4.94 6.39
N LYS A 19 -11.38 6.01 7.20
CA LYS A 19 -12.50 6.40 8.09
C LYS A 19 -12.89 5.28 9.05
N ASP A 20 -11.89 4.66 9.69
CA ASP A 20 -12.08 3.53 10.60
C ASP A 20 -12.94 2.40 9.99
N PHE A 21 -12.50 1.85 8.85
CA PHE A 21 -13.16 0.78 8.08
C PHE A 21 -14.49 1.12 7.41
N LYS A 22 -14.96 2.36 7.45
CA LYS A 22 -16.24 2.73 6.83
C LYS A 22 -16.19 2.75 5.31
N TYR A 23 -15.01 2.98 4.73
CA TYR A 23 -14.82 3.06 3.28
C TYR A 23 -13.63 2.22 2.85
N GLU A 24 -13.83 1.42 1.81
CA GLU A 24 -12.79 0.66 1.14
C GLU A 24 -12.38 1.40 -0.15
N ILE A 25 -11.09 1.67 -0.31
CA ILE A 25 -10.49 2.28 -1.51
C ILE A 25 -9.46 1.32 -2.08
N GLY A 26 -9.29 1.29 -3.40
CA GLY A 26 -8.41 0.32 -4.07
C GLY A 26 -8.85 -1.13 -3.85
N SER A 27 -9.73 -1.64 -4.70
CA SER A 27 -10.04 -3.07 -4.78
C SER A 27 -9.10 -3.79 -5.74
N PRO A 28 -8.94 -5.12 -5.66
CA PRO A 28 -8.14 -5.89 -6.63
C PRO A 28 -8.64 -5.75 -8.08
N GLU A 29 -9.90 -5.33 -8.26
CA GLU A 29 -10.55 -5.06 -9.54
C GLU A 29 -10.42 -3.57 -9.96
N SER A 30 -10.12 -2.68 -9.02
CA SER A 30 -9.75 -1.29 -9.26
C SER A 30 -8.25 -1.21 -9.50
N HIS A 31 -7.84 -1.11 -10.75
CA HIS A 31 -6.44 -0.85 -11.13
C HIS A 31 -5.95 0.55 -10.74
N GLY A 32 -6.73 1.32 -9.97
CA GLY A 32 -6.44 2.72 -9.68
C GLY A 32 -5.28 2.92 -8.73
N LEU A 33 -5.18 2.06 -7.72
CA LEU A 33 -4.15 2.15 -6.69
C LEU A 33 -3.15 1.00 -6.82
N SER A 34 -1.87 1.34 -6.97
CA SER A 34 -0.80 0.35 -7.15
C SER A 34 0.43 0.70 -6.31
N ILE A 35 1.25 -0.31 -6.03
CA ILE A 35 2.50 -0.14 -5.30
C ILE A 35 3.62 0.15 -6.31
N ASN A 36 4.26 1.32 -6.19
CA ASN A 36 5.41 1.67 -7.00
C ASN A 36 6.71 1.15 -6.37
N GLU A 37 6.93 1.47 -5.09
CA GLU A 37 8.11 1.07 -4.32
C GLU A 37 7.74 0.61 -2.91
N THR A 38 8.58 -0.26 -2.33
CA THR A 38 8.39 -0.80 -0.99
C THR A 38 9.71 -0.85 -0.22
N ASN A 39 9.68 -0.40 1.03
CA ASN A 39 10.70 -0.69 2.03
C ASN A 39 10.05 -1.40 3.22
N PHE A 40 10.02 -2.74 3.17
CA PHE A 40 9.41 -3.55 4.23
C PHE A 40 10.19 -3.52 5.56
N ALA A 41 11.49 -3.21 5.54
CA ALA A 41 12.27 -3.10 6.77
C ALA A 41 11.82 -1.89 7.60
N ASP A 42 11.49 -0.79 6.93
CA ASP A 42 11.05 0.46 7.56
C ASP A 42 9.51 0.63 7.57
N TRP A 43 8.78 -0.34 7.03
CA TRP A 43 7.34 -0.25 6.72
C TRP A 43 7.03 1.08 6.03
N GLU A 44 7.61 1.28 4.86
CA GLU A 44 7.31 2.42 4.01
C GLU A 44 6.87 1.92 2.63
N LEU A 45 5.80 2.51 2.11
CA LEU A 45 5.21 2.14 0.83
C LEU A 45 4.99 3.40 0.02
N GLU A 46 5.39 3.34 -1.24
CA GLU A 46 5.05 4.34 -2.23
C GLU A 46 3.94 3.80 -3.12
N LEU A 47 2.82 4.50 -3.14
CA LEU A 47 1.63 4.15 -3.90
C LEU A 47 1.45 5.13 -5.04
N LEU A 48 1.03 4.61 -6.19
CA LEU A 48 0.54 5.40 -7.31
C LEU A 48 -0.97 5.25 -7.37
N SER A 49 -1.67 6.39 -7.26
CA SER A 49 -3.09 6.49 -7.55
C SER A 49 -3.29 6.99 -8.98
N VAL A 50 -4.40 6.61 -9.62
CA VAL A 50 -4.89 7.22 -10.87
C VAL A 50 -6.28 7.82 -10.70
N SER A 51 -6.84 7.76 -9.49
CA SER A 51 -8.18 8.24 -9.16
C SER A 51 -8.11 9.48 -8.25
N GLU A 52 -8.79 10.55 -8.66
CA GLU A 52 -8.98 11.75 -7.83
C GLU A 52 -9.74 11.43 -6.54
N GLU A 53 -10.67 10.49 -6.58
CA GLU A 53 -11.42 10.04 -5.40
C GLU A 53 -10.49 9.34 -4.40
N GLU A 54 -9.61 8.46 -4.87
CA GLU A 54 -8.63 7.79 -4.00
C GLU A 54 -7.69 8.83 -3.37
N LEU A 55 -7.18 9.79 -4.16
CA LEU A 55 -6.34 10.88 -3.67
C LEU A 55 -7.04 11.74 -2.62
N TYR A 56 -8.32 12.05 -2.81
CA TYR A 56 -9.12 12.81 -1.85
C TYR A 56 -9.12 12.14 -0.46
N TYR A 57 -9.31 10.83 -0.38
CA TYR A 57 -9.29 10.11 0.90
C TYR A 57 -7.91 10.11 1.57
N PHE A 58 -6.83 10.02 0.78
CA PHE A 58 -5.47 10.12 1.32
C PHE A 58 -5.16 11.53 1.83
N GLU A 59 -5.59 12.58 1.13
CA GLU A 59 -5.44 13.97 1.58
C GLU A 59 -6.23 14.22 2.86
N GLU A 60 -7.48 13.76 2.93
CA GLU A 60 -8.30 13.86 4.15
C GLU A 60 -7.59 13.17 5.33
N ALA A 61 -7.18 11.91 5.16
CA ALA A 61 -6.47 11.14 6.19
C ALA A 61 -5.16 11.80 6.64
N LYS A 62 -4.40 12.40 5.70
CA LYS A 62 -3.17 13.15 6.00
C LYS A 62 -3.45 14.37 6.88
N GLN A 63 -4.49 15.15 6.57
CA GLN A 63 -4.83 16.38 7.30
C GLN A 63 -5.20 16.09 8.76
N ILE A 64 -6.00 15.04 9.00
CA ILE A 64 -6.43 14.66 10.34
C ILE A 64 -5.52 13.63 11.02
N LYS A 65 -4.42 13.22 10.36
CA LYS A 65 -3.49 12.18 10.81
C LYS A 65 -4.18 10.86 11.14
N GLU A 66 -5.20 10.52 10.35
CA GLU A 66 -5.93 9.27 10.52
C GLU A 66 -5.08 8.09 10.06
N PRO A 67 -4.98 7.02 10.87
CA PRO A 67 -4.41 5.77 10.42
C PRO A 67 -5.26 5.10 9.33
N ILE A 68 -4.63 4.80 8.20
CA ILE A 68 -5.20 4.04 7.10
C ILE A 68 -4.84 2.57 7.29
N GLU A 69 -5.81 1.69 7.06
CA GLU A 69 -5.58 0.26 7.13
C GLU A 69 -5.28 -0.33 5.78
N PHE A 70 -4.20 -1.10 5.73
CA PHE A 70 -3.72 -1.73 4.52
C PHE A 70 -3.75 -3.24 4.64
N ALA A 71 -4.13 -3.85 3.54
CA ALA A 71 -3.88 -5.23 3.21
C ALA A 71 -3.11 -5.28 1.90
N ILE A 72 -1.93 -5.90 1.93
CA ILE A 72 -1.02 -5.95 0.80
C ILE A 72 -0.74 -7.41 0.50
N TYR A 73 -0.95 -7.78 -0.75
CA TYR A 73 -0.46 -9.04 -1.28
C TYR A 73 1.03 -8.90 -1.58
N ILE A 74 1.84 -9.79 -0.99
CA ILE A 74 3.29 -9.83 -1.22
C ILE A 74 3.60 -11.12 -1.96
N ARG A 75 4.13 -11.05 -3.19
CA ARG A 75 4.62 -12.23 -3.90
C ARG A 75 5.48 -13.11 -2.99
N TYR A 76 5.17 -14.42 -2.94
CA TYR A 76 5.81 -15.42 -2.07
C TYR A 76 5.48 -15.33 -0.57
N MET A 77 4.47 -14.53 -0.22
CA MET A 77 3.91 -14.44 1.13
C MET A 77 2.38 -14.40 1.05
N ASN A 78 1.70 -14.71 2.16
CA ASN A 78 0.24 -14.74 2.19
C ASN A 78 -0.35 -13.33 2.07
N ARG A 79 -0.08 -12.46 3.05
CA ARG A 79 -0.64 -11.10 3.13
C ARG A 79 0.10 -10.34 4.23
N LEU A 80 0.32 -9.04 4.03
CA LEU A 80 0.75 -8.12 5.08
C LEU A 80 -0.42 -7.20 5.41
N THR A 81 -0.84 -7.18 6.67
CA THR A 81 -1.87 -6.26 7.17
C THR A 81 -1.29 -5.33 8.22
N GLY A 82 -1.75 -4.08 8.21
CA GLY A 82 -1.42 -3.15 9.27
C GLY A 82 -1.92 -1.74 9.02
N LYS A 83 -1.57 -0.85 9.93
CA LYS A 83 -1.97 0.56 9.90
C LYS A 83 -0.79 1.40 9.42
N ALA A 84 -1.05 2.37 8.57
CA ALA A 84 -0.08 3.35 8.12
C ALA A 84 -0.67 4.76 8.13
N ILE A 85 0.20 5.76 8.23
CA ILE A 85 -0.17 7.17 8.09
C ILE A 85 0.42 7.74 6.81
N VAL A 86 -0.25 8.72 6.23
CA VAL A 86 0.26 9.43 5.06
C VAL A 86 1.39 10.37 5.49
N LYS A 87 2.58 10.17 4.91
CA LYS A 87 3.77 11.00 5.13
C LYS A 87 3.80 12.16 4.15
N SER A 88 3.57 11.89 2.87
CA SER A 88 3.54 12.88 1.81
C SER A 88 2.61 12.45 0.68
N ILE A 89 2.15 13.44 -0.07
CA ILE A 89 1.40 13.29 -1.32
C ILE A 89 2.00 14.31 -2.27
N GLU A 90 2.45 13.85 -3.44
CA GLU A 90 2.99 14.67 -4.52
C GLU A 90 2.35 14.20 -5.82
N GLU A 91 1.56 15.08 -6.44
CA GLU A 91 0.71 14.74 -7.60
C GLU A 91 -0.16 13.50 -7.31
N ASN A 92 0.18 12.36 -7.91
CA ASN A 92 -0.53 11.09 -7.76
C ASN A 92 0.26 10.04 -6.97
N THR A 93 1.41 10.44 -6.43
CA THR A 93 2.31 9.61 -5.62
C THR A 93 2.03 9.84 -4.14
N ILE A 94 1.76 8.76 -3.41
CA ILE A 94 1.42 8.79 -1.99
C ILE A 94 2.47 7.96 -1.23
N VAL A 95 3.14 8.57 -0.26
CA VAL A 95 4.06 7.85 0.63
C VAL A 95 3.35 7.61 1.95
N VAL A 96 3.20 6.34 2.32
CA VAL A 96 2.66 5.95 3.63
C VAL A 96 3.72 5.27 4.48
N LYS A 97 3.67 5.55 5.79
CA LYS A 97 4.56 4.95 6.79
C LYS A 97 3.76 4.16 7.80
N GLY A 98 4.16 2.92 8.04
CA GLY A 98 3.55 2.04 9.02
C GLY A 98 3.66 2.56 10.42
N ILE A 99 2.57 2.41 11.17
CA ILE A 99 2.53 2.62 12.61
C ILE A 99 2.42 1.29 13.35
N THR A 100 1.72 0.31 12.78
CA THR A 100 1.48 -0.99 13.41
C THR A 100 1.42 -2.11 12.38
N VAL A 101 2.12 -3.19 12.68
CA VAL A 101 2.00 -4.48 11.98
C VAL A 101 0.92 -5.31 12.66
N LEU A 102 -0.16 -5.64 11.97
CA LEU A 102 -1.27 -6.43 12.54
C LEU A 102 -1.15 -7.94 12.23
N TYR A 103 0.07 -8.39 11.99
CA TYR A 103 0.50 -9.74 11.61
C TYR A 103 0.27 -10.14 10.14
N GLY A 104 1.40 -10.50 9.53
CA GLY A 104 1.53 -11.09 8.19
C GLY A 104 2.95 -11.60 7.92
N TYR A 105 3.59 -12.31 8.85
CA TYR A 105 4.90 -12.99 8.64
C TYR A 105 4.90 -14.27 9.50
N ARG A 106 5.38 -15.46 9.10
CA ARG A 106 6.32 -15.93 8.07
C ARG A 106 5.80 -17.22 7.43
N TYR A 107 6.02 -17.41 6.13
CA TYR A 107 6.51 -18.72 5.67
C TYR A 107 7.79 -18.48 4.88
N VAL A 108 8.93 -18.65 5.55
CA VAL A 108 10.17 -18.94 4.85
C VAL A 108 10.05 -20.43 4.52
N SER A 109 9.71 -20.78 3.27
CA SER A 109 9.88 -22.17 2.85
C SER A 109 11.38 -22.48 2.94
N PRO A 110 11.82 -23.40 3.80
CA PRO A 110 13.20 -23.84 3.77
C PRO A 110 13.35 -24.84 2.63
N ARG A 111 13.85 -24.31 1.49
CA ARG A 111 14.30 -25.00 0.27
C ARG A 111 13.23 -25.65 -0.60
#